data_AF-A0A971KK76-F1
#
_entry.id   AF-A0A971KK76-F1
#
_cell.length_a   1.000
_cell.length_b   1.000
_cell.length_c   1.000
_cell.angle_alpha   90.00
_cell.angle_beta   90.00
_cell.angle_gamma   90.00
#
_symmetry.space_group_name_H-M   'P 1'
#
loop_
_entity.id
_entity.type
_entity.pdbx_description
1 polymer ?
#
loop_
_entity_poly.entity_id
_entity_poly.type
_entity_poly.pdbx_seq_one_letter_code
_entity_poly.pdbx_strand_id
1 'polypeptide(L)'
;MGLKEVIKNMIMKALNIIPAEDNQISIREPLSHNMNVLRNRIWYRGDPSELDQFFKQTATDDVGKSRFWAAVPSADSSIRKFHSGLPGEIIDKLVDIVVADLDSISLENEENQKLWDEIAKDNKFTDELLVEAIQKTLVDGDGTFKLSVDTEITEYPIIEFYSGTDVDYRYKRGRLQEVIFYAYYTNEKETYRLEEIYGKGYIDYKLYDKHGKEVPLSKVPEIAHLSKVTYAGNFIMAVPMKFFKSPKFENRGNSIFERKSDNFDALDEVISQWIDAIRAGRVKNYIPEDLVPKHPETGHAMRPNPFDNQFIKIGSSMKEDSKDQIDQIQANINYEAFVESYANTLDMCLQGIISPSTLGIDLKKTDNAEAQREKEKTTLYTRG
;
A
#
# COMPACT_ATOMS: atom_id res chain seq x y z
N MET A 1 40.03 2.28 -30.86
CA MET A 1 39.00 2.50 -31.89
C MET A 1 39.22 1.52 -33.01
N GLY A 2 38.19 0.73 -33.35
CA GLY A 2 38.28 -0.25 -34.43
C GLY A 2 38.21 0.44 -35.80
N LEU A 3 38.83 -0.16 -36.83
CA LEU A 3 38.81 0.34 -38.22
C LEU A 3 37.39 0.67 -38.74
N LYS A 4 36.37 -0.03 -38.22
CA LYS A 4 34.93 0.21 -38.49
C LYS A 4 34.42 1.57 -37.99
N GLU A 5 34.86 2.04 -36.82
CA GLU A 5 34.42 3.35 -36.27
C GLU A 5 34.97 4.50 -37.12
N VAL A 6 36.21 4.34 -37.62
CA VAL A 6 36.86 5.33 -38.48
C VAL A 6 36.12 5.49 -39.82
N ILE A 7 35.73 4.37 -40.44
CA ILE A 7 34.96 4.38 -41.70
C ILE A 7 33.56 4.96 -41.48
N LYS A 8 32.88 4.59 -40.38
CA LYS A 8 31.55 5.12 -40.02
C LYS A 8 31.60 6.64 -39.82
N ASN A 9 32.62 7.14 -39.13
CA ASN A 9 32.80 8.58 -38.89
C ASN A 9 33.11 9.35 -40.18
N MET A 10 33.86 8.75 -41.12
CA MET A 10 34.17 9.37 -42.41
C MET A 10 32.92 9.48 -43.30
N ILE A 11 32.04 8.47 -43.30
CA ILE A 11 30.75 8.49 -44.01
C ILE A 11 29.79 9.51 -43.38
N MET A 12 29.70 9.57 -42.04
CA MET A 12 28.86 10.57 -41.35
C MET A 12 29.30 12.01 -41.66
N LYS A 13 30.61 12.25 -41.75
CA LYS A 13 31.19 13.55 -42.10
C LYS A 13 30.97 13.94 -43.57
N ALA A 14 30.98 12.96 -44.49
CA ALA A 14 30.72 13.19 -45.91
C ALA A 14 29.23 13.47 -46.21
N LEU A 15 28.31 12.88 -45.45
CA LEU A 15 26.86 13.05 -45.62
C LEU A 15 26.26 14.18 -44.77
N ASN A 16 27.10 14.97 -44.09
CA ASN A 16 26.69 16.03 -43.16
C ASN A 16 25.62 15.57 -42.15
N ILE A 17 25.72 14.31 -41.71
CA ILE A 17 24.79 13.72 -40.74
C ILE A 17 25.17 14.27 -39.36
N ILE A 18 24.33 15.15 -38.83
CA ILE A 18 24.47 15.63 -37.45
C ILE A 18 24.04 14.47 -36.53
N PRO A 19 24.94 13.93 -35.68
CA PRO A 19 24.56 12.89 -34.74
C PRO A 19 23.48 13.43 -33.78
N ALA A 20 22.55 12.58 -33.36
CA ALA A 20 21.57 12.97 -32.35
C ALA A 20 22.30 13.41 -31.08
N GLU A 21 22.00 14.61 -30.58
CA GLU A 21 22.45 15.04 -29.27
C GLU A 21 21.59 14.34 -28.22
N ASP A 22 22.21 13.48 -27.42
CA ASP A 22 21.54 12.84 -26.30
C ASP A 22 21.29 13.89 -25.21
N ASN A 23 20.03 14.16 -24.91
CA ASN A 23 19.66 15.02 -23.81
C ASN A 23 19.93 14.31 -22.48
N GLN A 24 20.71 14.93 -21.60
CA GLN A 24 20.89 14.44 -20.24
C GLN A 24 19.63 14.74 -19.41
N ILE A 25 18.86 13.70 -19.07
CA ILE A 25 17.66 13.80 -18.25
C ILE A 25 18.01 13.36 -16.82
N SER A 26 17.70 14.19 -15.84
CA SER A 26 17.79 13.84 -14.42
C SER A 26 16.38 13.69 -13.85
N ILE A 27 16.04 12.50 -13.37
CA ILE A 27 14.76 12.19 -12.75
C ILE A 27 14.97 12.06 -11.25
N ARG A 28 14.26 12.88 -10.47
CA ARG A 28 14.26 12.77 -9.01
C ARG A 28 13.16 11.81 -8.58
N GLU A 29 13.53 10.71 -7.94
CA GLU A 29 12.56 9.79 -7.39
C GLU A 29 11.96 10.33 -6.08
N PRO A 30 10.62 10.29 -5.91
CA PRO A 30 9.98 10.81 -4.70
C PRO A 30 10.14 9.87 -3.50
N LEU A 31 10.17 8.55 -3.73
CA LEU A 31 10.15 7.54 -2.68
C LEU A 31 11.20 6.44 -2.92
N SER A 32 11.85 6.02 -1.85
CA SER A 32 12.70 4.82 -1.81
C SER A 32 11.85 3.54 -1.82
N HIS A 33 12.47 2.38 -2.01
CA HIS A 33 11.79 1.08 -1.95
C HIS A 33 11.00 0.91 -0.64
N ASN A 34 11.66 1.12 0.51
CA ASN A 34 11.01 0.93 1.81
C ASN A 34 9.85 1.89 2.03
N MET A 35 9.94 3.11 1.49
CA MET A 35 8.85 4.08 1.56
C MET A 35 7.68 3.72 0.63
N ASN A 36 7.96 3.13 -0.54
CA ASN A 36 6.93 2.56 -1.42
C ASN A 36 6.18 1.42 -0.72
N VAL A 37 6.91 0.51 -0.07
CA VAL A 37 6.29 -0.59 0.67
C VAL A 37 5.46 -0.06 1.84
N LEU A 38 5.97 0.92 2.60
CA LEU A 38 5.20 1.57 3.66
C LEU A 38 3.90 2.19 3.14
N ARG A 39 3.95 2.92 2.02
CA ARG A 39 2.75 3.46 1.35
C ARG A 39 1.73 2.35 1.06
N ASN A 40 2.19 1.23 0.52
CA ASN A 40 1.34 0.10 0.15
C ASN A 40 0.67 -0.52 1.39
N ARG A 41 1.39 -0.65 2.50
CA ARG A 41 0.82 -1.11 3.78
C ARG A 41 -0.21 -0.15 4.38
N ILE A 42 0.00 1.16 4.22
CA ILE A 42 -0.96 2.16 4.69
C ILE A 42 -2.24 2.09 3.84
N TRP A 43 -2.11 1.93 2.52
CA TRP A 43 -3.25 1.68 1.64
C TRP A 43 -4.04 0.43 2.03
N TYR A 44 -3.34 -0.66 2.34
CA TYR A 44 -3.96 -1.90 2.79
C TYR A 44 -4.72 -1.74 4.13
N ARG A 45 -4.10 -1.07 5.11
CA ARG A 45 -4.72 -0.83 6.43
C ARG A 45 -5.91 0.11 6.37
N GLY A 46 -5.86 1.09 5.47
CA GLY A 46 -6.99 1.96 5.16
C GLY A 46 -7.35 2.98 6.25
N ASP A 47 -6.43 3.31 7.17
CA ASP A 47 -6.65 4.37 8.17
C ASP A 47 -6.51 5.76 7.49
N PRO A 48 -7.59 6.57 7.44
CA PRO A 48 -7.56 7.91 6.85
C PRO A 48 -6.50 8.84 7.48
N SER A 49 -6.22 8.68 8.78
CA SER A 49 -5.25 9.51 9.49
C SER A 49 -3.84 9.18 9.08
N GLU A 50 -3.52 7.89 8.88
CA GLU A 50 -2.22 7.46 8.40
C GLU A 50 -2.00 7.90 6.94
N LEU A 51 -3.01 7.73 6.08
CA LEU A 51 -2.97 8.17 4.68
C LEU A 51 -2.72 9.68 4.59
N ASP A 52 -3.50 10.49 5.32
CA ASP A 52 -3.35 11.95 5.33
C ASP A 52 -1.96 12.39 5.81
N GLN A 53 -1.45 11.78 6.89
CA GLN A 53 -0.12 12.09 7.41
C GLN A 53 1.00 11.68 6.43
N PHE A 54 0.90 10.49 5.84
CA PHE A 54 1.91 9.97 4.93
C PHE A 54 1.99 10.80 3.64
N PHE A 55 0.86 11.04 2.98
CA PHE A 55 0.84 11.73 1.69
C PHE A 55 1.22 13.20 1.82
N LYS A 56 0.85 13.88 2.93
CA LYS A 56 1.31 15.25 3.19
C LYS A 56 2.82 15.35 3.41
N GLN A 57 3.42 14.38 4.11
CA GLN A 57 4.86 14.38 4.39
C GLN A 57 5.71 14.00 3.16
N THR A 58 5.17 13.19 2.26
CA THR A 58 5.89 12.68 1.09
C THR A 58 5.68 13.49 -0.20
N ALA A 59 4.67 14.37 -0.22
CA ALA A 59 4.38 15.28 -1.35
C ALA A 59 5.43 16.40 -1.48
N THR A 60 6.54 16.09 -2.14
CA THR A 60 7.66 17.05 -2.34
C THR A 60 7.52 17.88 -3.62
N ASP A 61 6.77 17.40 -4.60
CA ASP A 61 6.54 18.00 -5.91
C ASP A 61 5.07 18.38 -6.13
N ASP A 62 4.79 19.13 -7.20
CA ASP A 62 3.44 19.64 -7.46
C ASP A 62 2.44 18.52 -7.78
N VAL A 63 2.90 17.44 -8.44
CA VAL A 63 2.08 16.25 -8.71
C VAL A 63 1.73 15.53 -7.40
N GLY A 64 2.69 15.40 -6.48
CA GLY A 64 2.43 14.85 -5.16
C GLY A 64 1.44 15.67 -4.35
N LYS A 65 1.57 17.00 -4.37
CA LYS A 65 0.70 17.93 -3.62
C LYS A 65 -0.72 18.01 -4.16
N SER A 66 -0.93 17.71 -5.44
CA SER A 66 -2.26 17.71 -6.06
C SER A 66 -3.09 16.47 -5.74
N ARG A 67 -2.51 15.41 -5.16
CA ARG A 67 -3.24 14.22 -4.73
C ARG A 67 -4.22 14.53 -3.60
N PHE A 68 -5.35 13.84 -3.56
CA PHE A 68 -6.40 14.06 -2.57
C PHE A 68 -5.90 13.87 -1.13
N TRP A 69 -5.17 12.79 -0.86
CA TRP A 69 -4.63 12.56 0.49
C TRP A 69 -3.56 13.58 0.90
N ALA A 70 -2.82 14.17 -0.05
CA ALA A 70 -1.86 15.24 0.21
C ALA A 70 -2.51 16.63 0.29
N ALA A 71 -3.69 16.83 -0.29
CA ALA A 71 -4.34 18.12 -0.39
C ALA A 71 -4.70 18.67 1.01
N VAL A 72 -4.41 19.97 1.20
CA VAL A 72 -4.73 20.74 2.41
C VAL A 72 -5.86 21.71 2.06
N PRO A 73 -7.06 21.57 2.64
CA PRO A 73 -8.15 22.52 2.45
C PRO A 73 -7.78 23.94 2.90
N SER A 74 -8.48 24.95 2.37
CA SER A 74 -8.41 26.33 2.87
C SER A 74 -8.73 26.40 4.37
N ALA A 75 -8.18 27.39 5.09
CA ALA A 75 -8.26 27.49 6.55
C ALA A 75 -9.68 27.39 7.15
N ASP A 76 -10.72 27.82 6.41
CA ASP A 76 -12.12 27.79 6.85
C ASP A 76 -12.94 26.64 6.23
N SER A 77 -12.29 25.72 5.51
CA SER A 77 -12.91 24.55 4.90
C SER A 77 -12.35 23.27 5.50
N SER A 78 -13.22 22.32 5.81
CA SER A 78 -12.80 20.98 6.23
C SER A 78 -13.57 19.95 5.43
N ILE A 79 -12.87 19.28 4.51
CA ILE A 79 -13.41 18.12 3.82
C ILE A 79 -13.13 16.91 4.71
N ARG A 80 -14.17 16.14 5.03
CA ARG A 80 -13.96 14.85 5.69
C ARG A 80 -13.41 13.87 4.65
N LYS A 81 -12.15 13.46 4.81
CA LYS A 81 -11.53 12.45 3.96
C LYS A 81 -11.97 11.05 4.39
N PHE A 82 -12.44 10.27 3.43
CA PHE A 82 -12.84 8.88 3.60
C PHE A 82 -11.94 7.98 2.77
N HIS A 83 -11.52 6.90 3.38
CA HIS A 83 -10.91 5.80 2.66
C HIS A 83 -12.00 4.79 2.26
N SER A 84 -11.96 4.32 1.01
CA SER A 84 -12.92 3.38 0.45
C SER A 84 -12.86 1.98 1.09
N GLY A 85 -11.71 1.58 1.61
CA GLY A 85 -11.45 0.21 2.10
C GLY A 85 -11.18 -0.80 0.97
N LEU A 86 -11.38 -0.39 -0.29
CA LEU A 86 -11.25 -1.24 -1.46
C LEU A 86 -9.87 -1.92 -1.59
N PRO A 87 -8.73 -1.26 -1.31
CA PRO A 87 -7.43 -1.92 -1.40
C PRO A 87 -7.32 -3.16 -0.49
N GLY A 88 -7.84 -3.08 0.74
CA GLY A 88 -7.88 -4.20 1.68
C GLY A 88 -8.76 -5.34 1.16
N GLU A 89 -10.00 -5.01 0.76
CA GLU A 89 -10.95 -6.00 0.24
C GLU A 89 -10.42 -6.75 -0.99
N ILE A 90 -9.73 -6.06 -1.90
CA ILE A 90 -9.10 -6.69 -3.07
C ILE A 90 -8.07 -7.72 -2.62
N ILE A 91 -7.20 -7.37 -1.69
CA ILE A 91 -6.14 -8.27 -1.20
C ILE A 91 -6.74 -9.48 -0.53
N ASP A 92 -7.66 -9.28 0.42
CA ASP A 92 -8.23 -10.35 1.21
C ASP A 92 -9.00 -11.33 0.31
N LYS A 93 -9.76 -10.82 -0.67
CA LYS A 93 -10.45 -11.71 -1.64
C LYS A 93 -9.51 -12.46 -2.56
N LEU A 94 -8.41 -11.86 -3.00
CA LEU A 94 -7.42 -12.58 -3.79
C LEU A 94 -6.74 -13.68 -2.96
N VAL A 95 -6.43 -13.40 -1.70
CA VAL A 95 -5.84 -14.38 -0.78
C VAL A 95 -6.82 -15.52 -0.54
N ASP A 96 -8.08 -15.24 -0.21
CA ASP A 96 -9.13 -16.25 0.00
C ASP A 96 -9.24 -17.20 -1.19
N ILE A 97 -9.29 -16.66 -2.41
CA ILE A 97 -9.39 -17.45 -3.65
C ILE A 97 -8.15 -18.33 -3.84
N VAL A 98 -6.95 -17.76 -3.69
CA VAL A 98 -5.70 -18.50 -3.92
C VAL A 98 -5.51 -19.59 -2.88
N VAL A 99 -5.83 -19.33 -1.62
CA VAL A 99 -5.70 -20.30 -0.52
C VAL A 99 -6.72 -21.42 -0.68
N ALA A 100 -7.96 -21.12 -1.07
CA ALA A 100 -8.99 -22.12 -1.31
C ALA A 100 -8.65 -23.08 -2.47
N ASP A 101 -7.95 -22.57 -3.49
CA ASP A 101 -7.53 -23.35 -4.67
C ASP A 101 -6.14 -24.00 -4.50
N LEU A 102 -5.46 -23.81 -3.37
CA LEU A 102 -4.10 -24.31 -3.18
C LEU A 102 -4.11 -25.82 -2.91
N ASP A 103 -3.56 -26.60 -3.85
CA ASP A 103 -3.43 -28.05 -3.73
C ASP A 103 -2.56 -28.44 -2.52
N SER A 104 -2.92 -29.55 -1.87
CA SER A 104 -2.13 -30.11 -0.78
C SER A 104 -0.75 -30.57 -1.25
N ILE A 105 0.30 -30.21 -0.51
CA ILE A 105 1.67 -30.66 -0.79
C ILE A 105 1.75 -32.18 -0.61
N SER A 106 2.05 -32.87 -1.71
CA SER A 106 2.17 -34.33 -1.77
C SER A 106 3.62 -34.72 -2.04
N LEU A 107 4.19 -35.52 -1.14
CA LEU A 107 5.55 -36.06 -1.23
C LEU A 107 5.50 -37.54 -1.67
N GLU A 108 6.51 -37.98 -2.41
CA GLU A 108 6.53 -39.33 -3.01
C GLU A 108 6.57 -40.48 -1.99
N ASN A 109 7.11 -40.23 -0.79
CA ASN A 109 7.27 -41.23 0.28
C ASN A 109 6.31 -40.93 1.43
N GLU A 110 5.56 -41.94 1.88
CA GLU A 110 4.63 -41.87 3.02
C GLU A 110 5.32 -41.43 4.32
N GLU A 111 6.56 -41.85 4.56
CA GLU A 111 7.33 -41.42 5.74
C GLU A 111 7.67 -39.93 5.68
N ASN A 112 8.08 -39.44 4.51
CA ASN A 112 8.38 -38.03 4.31
C ASN A 112 7.09 -37.18 4.36
N GLN A 113 5.97 -37.71 3.88
CA GLN A 113 4.68 -37.04 3.98
C GLN A 113 4.29 -36.85 5.44
N LYS A 114 4.38 -37.89 6.28
CA LYS A 114 4.08 -37.79 7.71
C LYS A 114 4.95 -36.76 8.41
N LEU A 115 6.26 -36.77 8.12
CA LEU A 115 7.18 -35.78 8.67
C LEU A 115 6.83 -34.35 8.22
N TRP A 116 6.49 -34.16 6.94
CA TRP A 116 6.05 -32.86 6.43
C TRP A 116 4.76 -32.40 7.10
N ASP A 117 3.78 -33.28 7.29
CA ASP A 117 2.51 -32.95 7.93
C ASP A 117 2.72 -32.50 9.39
N GLU A 118 3.66 -33.12 10.11
CA GLU A 118 4.07 -32.69 11.45
C GLU A 118 4.76 -31.33 11.45
N ILE A 119 5.72 -31.10 10.55
CA ILE A 119 6.40 -29.80 10.37
C ILE A 119 5.41 -28.71 10.01
N ALA A 120 4.52 -28.97 9.05
CA ALA A 120 3.53 -28.02 8.58
C ALA A 120 2.55 -27.64 9.68
N LYS A 121 2.15 -28.61 10.52
CA LYS A 121 1.28 -28.36 11.67
C LYS A 121 1.99 -27.54 12.76
N ASP A 122 3.23 -27.87 13.09
CA ASP A 122 4.03 -27.15 14.09
C ASP A 122 4.21 -25.66 13.70
N ASN A 123 4.44 -25.42 12.42
CA ASN A 123 4.61 -24.07 11.86
C ASN A 123 3.31 -23.38 11.48
N LYS A 124 2.15 -24.03 11.67
CA LYS A 124 0.84 -23.57 11.15
C LYS A 124 0.91 -23.12 9.69
N PHE A 125 1.63 -23.91 8.89
CA PHE A 125 2.06 -23.54 7.55
C PHE A 125 0.88 -23.20 6.64
N THR A 126 -0.11 -24.11 6.56
CA THR A 126 -1.26 -23.95 5.67
C THR A 126 -2.29 -22.95 6.23
N ASP A 127 -2.50 -22.97 7.54
CA ASP A 127 -3.60 -22.24 8.19
C ASP A 127 -3.31 -20.76 8.39
N GLU A 128 -2.06 -20.39 8.72
CA GLU A 128 -1.68 -19.01 9.06
C GLU A 128 -0.53 -18.50 8.17
N LEU A 129 0.60 -19.22 8.14
CA LEU A 129 1.84 -18.70 7.59
C LEU A 129 1.77 -18.45 6.08
N LEU A 130 1.20 -19.39 5.32
CA LEU A 130 1.09 -19.27 3.86
C LEU A 130 0.10 -18.17 3.47
N VAL A 131 -1.01 -18.06 4.19
CA VAL A 131 -2.01 -17.00 4.00
C VAL A 131 -1.35 -15.63 4.20
N GLU A 132 -0.63 -15.47 5.30
CA GLU A 132 0.09 -14.24 5.62
C GLU A 132 1.20 -13.94 4.60
N ALA A 133 1.92 -14.96 4.13
CA ALA A 133 2.97 -14.81 3.12
C ALA A 133 2.41 -14.30 1.79
N ILE A 134 1.30 -14.86 1.30
CA ILE A 134 0.64 -14.41 0.07
C ILE A 134 0.16 -12.96 0.23
N GLN A 135 -0.54 -12.66 1.34
CA GLN A 135 -1.06 -11.34 1.65
C GLN A 135 0.05 -10.29 1.70
N LYS A 136 1.09 -10.53 2.50
CA LYS A 136 2.28 -9.66 2.60
C LYS A 136 2.96 -9.49 1.26
N THR A 137 3.09 -10.55 0.45
CA THR A 137 3.72 -10.45 -0.87
C THR A 137 2.88 -9.63 -1.85
N LEU A 138 1.54 -9.70 -1.82
CA LEU A 138 0.69 -8.88 -2.67
C LEU A 138 0.77 -7.38 -2.29
N VAL A 139 0.85 -7.09 -0.99
CA VAL A 139 0.94 -5.73 -0.46
C VAL A 139 2.34 -5.15 -0.65
N ASP A 140 3.38 -5.88 -0.26
CA ASP A 140 4.76 -5.39 -0.24
C ASP A 140 5.49 -5.64 -1.57
N GLY A 141 4.98 -6.54 -2.41
CA GLY A 141 5.53 -6.95 -3.70
C GLY A 141 6.42 -8.19 -3.61
N ASP A 142 7.21 -8.30 -2.56
CA ASP A 142 8.04 -9.46 -2.28
C ASP A 142 8.20 -9.77 -0.78
N GLY A 143 8.74 -10.95 -0.51
CA GLY A 143 9.15 -11.41 0.81
C GLY A 143 9.97 -12.69 0.69
N THR A 144 10.30 -13.32 1.81
CA THR A 144 11.12 -14.53 1.82
C THR A 144 10.75 -15.43 2.99
N PHE A 145 10.59 -16.72 2.68
CA PHE A 145 10.59 -17.76 3.71
C PHE A 145 12.00 -17.95 4.25
N LYS A 146 12.16 -17.90 5.56
CA LYS A 146 13.39 -18.18 6.30
C LYS A 146 13.23 -19.52 7.01
N LEU A 147 14.25 -20.36 6.92
CA LEU A 147 14.31 -21.60 7.70
C LEU A 147 15.30 -21.41 8.83
N SER A 148 14.81 -21.57 10.05
CA SER A 148 15.56 -21.43 11.30
C SER A 148 15.53 -22.75 12.05
N VAL A 149 16.56 -23.04 12.85
CA VAL A 149 16.62 -24.25 13.69
C VAL A 149 16.89 -23.82 15.12
N ASP A 150 15.92 -24.05 15.98
CA ASP A 150 16.04 -23.80 17.43
C ASP A 150 15.42 -24.97 18.20
N THR A 151 16.29 -25.87 18.66
CA THR A 151 15.91 -27.09 19.38
C THR A 151 15.40 -26.82 20.80
N GLU A 152 15.54 -25.60 21.32
CA GLU A 152 14.92 -25.22 22.59
C GLU A 152 13.41 -24.98 22.44
N ILE A 153 12.96 -24.65 21.21
CA ILE A 153 11.56 -24.33 20.90
C ILE A 153 10.84 -25.56 20.33
N THR A 154 11.40 -26.20 19.32
CA THR A 154 10.79 -27.32 18.60
C THR A 154 11.85 -28.26 18.02
N GLU A 155 11.50 -29.54 17.84
CA GLU A 155 12.36 -30.50 17.15
C GLU A 155 12.33 -30.32 15.62
N TYR A 156 11.36 -29.57 15.11
CA TYR A 156 11.16 -29.33 13.68
C TYR A 156 11.86 -28.04 13.22
N PRO A 157 12.18 -27.90 11.92
CA PRO A 157 12.60 -26.63 11.37
C PRO A 157 11.49 -25.58 11.52
N ILE A 158 11.87 -24.38 11.95
CA ILE A 158 10.98 -23.23 12.06
C ILE A 158 10.95 -22.53 10.70
N ILE A 159 9.74 -22.30 10.19
CA ILE A 159 9.46 -21.64 8.93
C ILE A 159 8.86 -20.28 9.24
N GLU A 160 9.54 -19.22 8.82
CA GLU A 160 9.12 -17.84 9.07
C GLU A 160 8.99 -17.10 7.75
N PHE A 161 8.08 -16.12 7.67
CA PHE A 161 7.96 -15.28 6.47
C PHE A 161 8.30 -13.82 6.76
N TYR A 162 9.36 -13.34 6.11
CA TYR A 162 9.79 -11.96 6.18
C TYR A 162 9.32 -11.17 4.97
N SER A 163 8.81 -9.98 5.21
CA SER A 163 8.44 -9.06 4.15
C SER A 163 9.68 -8.48 3.44
N GLY A 164 9.49 -8.09 2.19
CA GLY A 164 10.38 -7.24 1.40
C GLY A 164 10.98 -6.04 2.13
N THR A 165 10.33 -5.46 3.15
CA THR A 165 10.95 -4.36 3.92
C THR A 165 12.22 -4.78 4.64
N ASP A 166 12.25 -6.01 5.11
CA ASP A 166 13.25 -6.53 6.05
C ASP A 166 14.18 -7.53 5.37
N VAL A 167 14.11 -7.64 4.03
CA VAL A 167 14.97 -8.52 3.23
C VAL A 167 15.59 -7.82 2.03
N ASP A 168 16.80 -8.25 1.70
CA ASP A 168 17.49 -7.90 0.47
C ASP A 168 18.12 -9.14 -0.19
N TYR A 169 18.45 -9.01 -1.47
CA TYR A 169 18.84 -10.13 -2.30
C TYR A 169 20.10 -9.83 -3.10
N ARG A 170 21.15 -10.65 -2.92
CA ARG A 170 22.37 -10.55 -3.74
C ARG A 170 22.33 -11.52 -4.91
N TYR A 171 22.44 -10.96 -6.11
CA TYR A 171 22.48 -11.72 -7.36
C TYR A 171 23.85 -11.61 -8.03
N LYS A 172 24.26 -12.70 -8.67
CA LYS A 172 25.43 -12.73 -9.57
C LYS A 172 24.99 -13.25 -10.93
N ARG A 173 25.07 -12.40 -11.96
CA ARG A 173 24.61 -12.73 -13.33
C ARG A 173 23.18 -13.26 -13.38
N GLY A 174 22.26 -12.61 -12.65
CA GLY A 174 20.85 -13.00 -12.57
C GLY A 174 20.56 -14.24 -11.73
N ARG A 175 21.55 -14.81 -11.03
CA ARG A 175 21.36 -15.98 -10.14
C ARG A 175 21.49 -15.57 -8.68
N LEU A 176 20.50 -15.91 -7.85
CA LEU A 176 20.50 -15.65 -6.42
C LEU A 176 21.71 -16.33 -5.76
N GLN A 177 22.45 -15.56 -4.95
CA GLN A 177 23.61 -16.03 -4.19
C GLN A 177 23.34 -16.00 -2.70
N GLU A 178 22.76 -14.90 -2.20
CA GLU A 178 22.51 -14.69 -0.78
C GLU A 178 21.15 -13.98 -0.59
N VAL A 179 20.46 -14.32 0.50
CA VAL A 179 19.35 -13.57 1.06
C VAL A 179 19.83 -12.91 2.34
N ILE A 180 19.52 -11.64 2.54
CA ILE A 180 19.94 -10.88 3.72
C ILE A 180 18.70 -10.48 4.47
N PHE A 181 18.62 -10.83 5.75
CA PHE A 181 17.56 -10.39 6.64
C PHE A 181 18.08 -9.25 7.51
N TYR A 182 17.25 -8.23 7.70
CA TYR A 182 17.55 -7.08 8.55
C TYR A 182 16.82 -7.18 9.88
N ALA A 183 17.57 -7.05 10.98
CA ALA A 183 17.03 -6.88 12.31
C ALA A 183 17.65 -5.64 12.96
N TYR A 184 16.87 -4.91 13.75
CA TYR A 184 17.31 -3.66 14.40
C TYR A 184 17.33 -3.83 15.91
N TYR A 185 18.49 -3.56 16.52
CA TYR A 185 18.69 -3.65 17.96
C TYR A 185 19.05 -2.29 18.51
N THR A 186 18.48 -1.91 19.65
CA THR A 186 18.83 -0.66 20.34
C THR A 186 19.57 -0.98 21.62
N ASN A 187 20.85 -0.61 21.69
CA ASN A 187 21.68 -0.75 22.89
C ASN A 187 22.35 0.59 23.22
N GLU A 188 22.36 0.98 24.50
CA GLU A 188 22.98 2.22 24.99
C GLU A 188 22.57 3.50 24.21
N LYS A 189 21.29 3.58 23.78
CA LYS A 189 20.72 4.68 22.96
C LYS A 189 21.25 4.77 21.52
N GLU A 190 21.97 3.75 21.05
CA GLU A 190 22.35 3.61 19.65
C GLU A 190 21.60 2.46 19.01
N THR A 191 21.12 2.67 17.78
CA THR A 191 20.48 1.64 16.97
C THR A 191 21.51 1.00 16.05
N TYR A 192 21.56 -0.32 16.10
CA TYR A 192 22.40 -1.18 15.27
C TYR A 192 21.53 -2.00 14.33
N ARG A 193 22.03 -2.24 13.11
CA ARG A 193 21.39 -3.11 12.13
C ARG A 193 22.19 -4.41 12.02
N LEU A 194 21.57 -5.52 12.39
CA LEU A 194 22.07 -6.86 12.13
C LEU A 194 21.66 -7.27 10.71
N GLU A 195 22.63 -7.77 9.95
CA GLU A 195 22.44 -8.47 8.69
C GLU A 195 22.68 -9.96 8.92
N GLU A 196 21.62 -10.75 8.83
CA GLU A 196 21.72 -12.21 8.76
C GLU A 196 21.80 -12.63 7.29
N ILE A 197 22.94 -13.19 6.89
CA ILE A 197 23.27 -13.46 5.48
C ILE A 197 23.17 -14.96 5.25
N TYR A 198 22.11 -15.36 4.54
CA TYR A 198 21.82 -16.74 4.18
C TYR A 198 22.40 -17.01 2.80
N GLY A 199 23.51 -17.77 2.77
CA GLY A 199 24.16 -18.23 1.55
C GLY A 199 24.03 -19.73 1.35
N LYS A 200 24.67 -20.25 0.30
CA LYS A 200 24.67 -21.69 0.03
C LYS A 200 25.55 -22.43 1.03
N GLY A 201 24.93 -23.20 1.92
CA GLY A 201 25.64 -23.99 2.93
C GLY A 201 26.18 -23.20 4.12
N TYR A 202 25.82 -21.92 4.27
CA TYR A 202 26.22 -21.11 5.43
C TYR A 202 25.18 -20.04 5.81
N ILE A 203 25.26 -19.63 7.07
CA ILE A 203 24.60 -18.45 7.63
C ILE A 203 25.69 -17.60 8.27
N ASP A 204 25.79 -16.34 7.87
CA ASP A 204 26.78 -15.38 8.37
C ASP A 204 26.08 -14.18 9.01
N TYR A 205 26.74 -13.51 9.96
CA TYR A 205 26.14 -12.43 10.74
C TYR A 205 27.04 -11.22 10.75
N LYS A 206 26.49 -10.06 10.40
CA LYS A 206 27.21 -8.79 10.40
C LYS A 206 26.42 -7.70 11.08
N LEU A 207 27.07 -6.97 11.98
CA LEU A 207 26.44 -5.87 12.70
C LEU A 207 26.95 -4.54 12.16
N TYR A 208 26.04 -3.61 11.92
CA TYR A 208 26.34 -2.27 11.44
C TYR A 208 25.83 -1.23 12.44
N ASP A 209 26.62 -0.18 12.66
CA ASP A 209 26.19 0.99 13.43
C ASP A 209 25.25 1.90 12.61
N LYS A 210 24.76 2.97 13.25
CA LYS A 210 23.90 3.99 12.61
C LYS A 210 24.53 4.70 11.41
N HIS A 211 25.85 4.64 11.25
CA HIS A 211 26.59 5.23 10.14
C HIS A 211 26.88 4.21 9.02
N GLY A 212 26.41 2.97 9.16
CA GLY A 212 26.64 1.89 8.20
C GLY A 212 28.05 1.30 8.29
N LYS A 213 28.77 1.51 9.40
CA LYS A 213 30.08 0.91 9.63
C LYS A 213 29.91 -0.44 10.33
N GLU A 214 30.61 -1.46 9.82
CA GLU A 214 30.64 -2.79 10.44
C GLU A 214 31.32 -2.73 11.82
N VAL A 215 30.66 -3.32 12.82
CA VAL A 215 31.10 -3.38 14.22
C VAL A 215 31.00 -4.82 14.75
N PRO A 216 31.75 -5.18 15.80
CA PRO A 216 31.67 -6.52 16.38
C PRO A 216 30.28 -6.84 16.97
N LEU A 217 29.81 -8.08 16.79
CA LEU A 217 28.55 -8.58 17.36
C LEU A 217 28.48 -8.42 18.90
N SER A 218 29.63 -8.45 19.58
CA SER A 218 29.76 -8.25 21.02
C SER A 218 29.26 -6.88 21.52
N LYS A 219 29.02 -5.92 20.63
CA LYS A 219 28.44 -4.61 20.97
C LYS A 219 26.97 -4.70 21.43
N VAL A 220 26.26 -5.76 21.05
CA VAL A 220 24.88 -5.99 21.45
C VAL A 220 24.84 -7.33 22.22
N PRO A 221 24.64 -7.32 23.55
CA PRO A 221 24.72 -8.53 24.38
C PRO A 221 23.81 -9.67 23.91
N GLU A 222 22.60 -9.34 23.45
CA GLU A 222 21.59 -10.32 23.00
C GLU A 222 22.07 -11.19 21.83
N ILE A 223 22.92 -10.66 20.96
CA ILE A 223 23.39 -11.32 19.73
C ILE A 223 24.89 -11.62 19.75
N ALA A 224 25.56 -11.38 20.88
CA ALA A 224 27.00 -11.59 21.02
C ALA A 224 27.42 -13.06 20.86
N HIS A 225 26.49 -13.99 21.08
CA HIS A 225 26.69 -15.42 20.92
C HIS A 225 26.62 -15.89 19.45
N LEU A 226 26.09 -15.06 18.54
CA LEU A 226 25.96 -15.41 17.13
C LEU A 226 27.35 -15.53 16.50
N SER A 227 27.50 -16.55 15.67
CA SER A 227 28.71 -16.79 14.90
C SER A 227 28.35 -17.45 13.59
N LYS A 228 29.27 -17.41 12.62
CA LYS A 228 29.03 -18.02 11.31
C LYS A 228 28.79 -19.52 11.45
N VAL A 229 27.67 -19.98 10.92
CA VAL A 229 27.27 -21.39 10.90
C VAL A 229 27.40 -21.94 9.49
N THR A 230 27.80 -23.20 9.37
CA THR A 230 27.83 -23.94 8.10
C THR A 230 27.00 -25.21 8.23
N TYR A 231 26.32 -25.60 7.16
CA TYR A 231 25.50 -26.81 7.12
C TYR A 231 25.77 -27.62 5.86
N ALA A 232 25.42 -28.91 5.92
CA ALA A 232 25.55 -29.81 4.79
C ALA A 232 24.49 -29.48 3.74
N GLY A 233 24.91 -29.21 2.50
CA GLY A 233 24.02 -28.95 1.37
C GLY A 233 24.52 -27.85 0.45
N ASN A 234 23.95 -27.79 -0.76
CA ASN A 234 24.22 -26.75 -1.75
C ASN A 234 22.95 -25.95 -2.07
N PHE A 235 22.24 -25.55 -1.01
CA PHE A 235 21.02 -24.75 -1.08
C PHE A 235 21.11 -23.61 -0.07
N ILE A 236 20.22 -22.62 -0.22
CA ILE A 236 20.07 -21.50 0.71
C ILE A 236 18.87 -21.85 1.61
N MET A 237 19.02 -21.74 2.93
CA MET A 237 17.93 -21.88 3.93
C MET A 237 16.96 -20.68 3.92
N ALA A 238 16.73 -20.10 2.74
CA ALA A 238 15.82 -19.00 2.52
C ALA A 238 15.29 -19.06 1.08
N VAL A 239 13.96 -18.92 0.93
CA VAL A 239 13.28 -19.04 -0.36
C VAL A 239 12.48 -17.76 -0.65
N PRO A 240 12.97 -16.90 -1.56
CA PRO A 240 12.26 -15.67 -1.92
C PRO A 240 10.93 -15.94 -2.61
N MET A 241 9.91 -15.19 -2.22
CA MET A 241 8.60 -15.13 -2.84
C MET A 241 8.40 -13.75 -3.45
N LYS A 242 8.12 -13.68 -4.74
CA LYS A 242 8.02 -12.40 -5.48
C LYS A 242 6.81 -12.44 -6.38
N PHE A 243 5.92 -11.46 -6.21
CA PHE A 243 4.81 -11.25 -7.12
C PHE A 243 5.09 -10.09 -8.03
N PHE A 244 4.83 -10.32 -9.31
CA PHE A 244 5.11 -9.37 -10.38
C PHE A 244 6.60 -8.96 -10.40
N LYS A 245 7.04 -8.29 -11.46
CA LYS A 245 8.42 -7.79 -11.52
C LYS A 245 8.40 -6.28 -11.36
N SER A 246 9.15 -5.74 -10.40
CA SER A 246 9.27 -4.29 -10.28
C SER A 246 10.01 -3.75 -11.50
N PRO A 247 9.42 -2.79 -12.24
CA PRO A 247 10.14 -2.07 -13.29
C PRO A 247 11.11 -1.04 -12.71
N LYS A 248 10.94 -0.68 -11.43
CA LYS A 248 11.69 0.38 -10.76
C LYS A 248 12.85 -0.18 -9.94
N PHE A 249 12.60 -1.20 -9.12
CA PHE A 249 13.60 -1.76 -8.22
C PHE A 249 14.10 -3.11 -8.74
N GLU A 250 15.38 -3.16 -9.12
CA GLU A 250 15.96 -4.36 -9.70
C GLU A 250 15.89 -5.54 -8.71
N ASN A 251 15.54 -6.72 -9.23
CA ASN A 251 15.40 -7.95 -8.45
C ASN A 251 14.36 -7.90 -7.32
N ARG A 252 13.42 -6.93 -7.34
CA ARG A 252 12.30 -6.85 -6.39
C ARG A 252 10.97 -7.23 -7.04
N GLY A 253 10.04 -7.68 -6.21
CA GLY A 253 8.64 -7.83 -6.58
C GLY A 253 7.92 -6.49 -6.66
N ASN A 254 6.69 -6.47 -7.18
CA ASN A 254 5.90 -5.26 -7.34
C ASN A 254 4.52 -5.42 -6.71
N SER A 255 4.17 -4.54 -5.77
CA SER A 255 2.83 -4.54 -5.17
C SER A 255 1.74 -4.32 -6.21
N ILE A 256 0.57 -4.88 -5.95
CA ILE A 256 -0.64 -4.62 -6.75
C ILE A 256 -1.06 -3.15 -6.70
N PHE A 257 -0.71 -2.45 -5.61
CA PHE A 257 -1.07 -1.04 -5.42
C PHE A 257 -0.19 -0.07 -6.20
N GLU A 258 1.02 -0.47 -6.61
CA GLU A 258 1.97 0.44 -7.28
C GLU A 258 1.38 1.10 -8.54
N ARG A 259 0.51 0.38 -9.26
CA ARG A 259 -0.14 0.87 -10.49
C ARG A 259 -1.56 1.40 -10.26
N LYS A 260 -2.05 1.36 -9.03
CA LYS A 260 -3.43 1.70 -8.66
C LYS A 260 -3.54 2.80 -7.61
N SER A 261 -2.45 3.20 -6.97
CA SER A 261 -2.44 4.23 -5.91
C SER A 261 -3.18 5.51 -6.32
N ASP A 262 -2.97 6.02 -7.53
CA ASP A 262 -3.66 7.24 -7.99
C ASP A 262 -5.16 6.98 -8.27
N ASN A 263 -5.54 5.75 -8.68
CA ASN A 263 -6.94 5.38 -8.85
C ASN A 263 -7.66 5.28 -7.50
N PHE A 264 -7.00 4.71 -6.47
CA PHE A 264 -7.54 4.67 -5.11
C PHE A 264 -7.67 6.08 -4.51
N ASP A 265 -6.68 6.95 -4.71
CA ASP A 265 -6.74 8.36 -4.30
C ASP A 265 -7.94 9.08 -4.94
N ALA A 266 -8.17 8.87 -6.24
CA ALA A 266 -9.32 9.43 -6.95
C ALA A 266 -10.68 8.86 -6.47
N LEU A 267 -10.77 7.55 -6.21
CA LEU A 267 -11.98 6.93 -5.67
C LEU A 267 -12.33 7.50 -4.29
N ASP A 268 -11.33 7.59 -3.41
CA ASP A 268 -11.47 8.14 -2.07
C ASP A 268 -11.89 9.62 -2.13
N GLU A 269 -11.38 10.38 -3.09
CA GLU A 269 -11.80 11.75 -3.36
C GLU A 269 -13.29 11.82 -3.75
N VAL A 270 -13.71 11.00 -4.73
CA VAL A 270 -15.11 10.98 -5.20
C VAL A 270 -16.07 10.65 -4.06
N ILE A 271 -15.76 9.65 -3.23
CA ILE A 271 -16.59 9.27 -2.08
C ILE A 271 -16.63 10.42 -1.06
N SER A 272 -15.49 11.04 -0.78
CA SER A 272 -15.39 12.13 0.19
C SER A 272 -16.18 13.36 -0.27
N GLN A 273 -16.05 13.75 -1.53
CA GLN A 273 -16.79 14.85 -2.13
C GLN A 273 -18.29 14.56 -2.18
N TRP A 274 -18.69 13.30 -2.45
CA TRP A 274 -20.10 12.94 -2.47
C TRP A 274 -20.74 13.09 -1.08
N ILE A 275 -20.09 12.60 -0.02
CA ILE A 275 -20.60 12.78 1.34
C ILE A 275 -20.64 14.25 1.74
N ASP A 276 -19.64 15.03 1.34
CA ASP A 276 -19.61 16.47 1.61
C ASP A 276 -20.72 17.22 0.86
N ALA A 277 -20.98 16.87 -0.40
CA ALA A 277 -22.08 17.42 -1.19
C ALA A 277 -23.45 17.10 -0.57
N ILE A 278 -23.64 15.89 -0.04
CA ILE A 278 -24.85 15.53 0.71
C ILE A 278 -25.02 16.40 1.95
N ARG A 279 -23.93 16.73 2.66
CA ARG A 279 -23.98 17.64 3.82
C ARG A 279 -24.26 19.07 3.41
N ALA A 280 -23.68 19.53 2.30
CA ALA A 280 -23.83 20.88 1.78
C ALA A 280 -25.19 21.12 1.14
N GLY A 281 -25.84 20.09 0.58
CA GLY A 281 -27.19 20.14 0.04
C GLY A 281 -28.29 19.90 1.08
N ARG A 282 -27.95 19.84 2.38
CA ARG A 282 -28.95 20.05 3.44
C ARG A 282 -29.51 21.47 3.33
N VAL A 283 -30.74 21.66 3.80
CA VAL A 283 -31.41 22.97 3.76
C VAL A 283 -30.56 23.99 4.52
N LYS A 284 -30.14 25.06 3.84
CA LYS A 284 -29.46 26.19 4.48
C LYS A 284 -30.49 27.26 4.81
N ASN A 285 -30.55 27.65 6.08
CA ASN A 285 -31.38 28.76 6.52
C ASN A 285 -30.57 30.06 6.40
N TYR A 286 -30.96 30.99 5.54
CA TYR A 286 -30.39 32.33 5.55
C TYR A 286 -31.07 33.13 6.66
N ILE A 287 -30.31 33.43 7.70
CA ILE A 287 -30.84 34.12 8.88
C ILE A 287 -30.22 35.52 8.93
N PRO A 288 -31.04 36.59 8.93
CA PRO A 288 -30.59 37.95 9.21
C PRO A 288 -29.76 38.04 10.49
N GLU A 289 -28.74 38.89 10.52
CA GLU A 289 -27.84 39.06 11.67
C GLU A 289 -28.60 39.23 13.01
N ASP A 290 -29.73 39.92 12.98
CA ASP A 290 -30.57 40.21 14.13
C ASP A 290 -31.30 38.99 14.70
N LEU A 291 -31.46 37.93 13.89
CA LEU A 291 -32.14 36.68 14.23
C LEU A 291 -31.17 35.51 14.46
N VAL A 292 -29.85 35.74 14.38
CA VAL A 292 -28.85 34.71 14.66
C VAL A 292 -28.91 34.30 16.13
N PRO A 293 -29.09 33.01 16.44
CA PRO A 293 -29.18 32.58 17.83
C PRO A 293 -27.86 32.82 18.58
N LYS A 294 -27.97 33.41 19.77
CA LYS A 294 -26.85 33.88 20.60
C LYS A 294 -26.55 32.86 21.70
N HIS A 295 -25.28 32.75 22.07
CA HIS A 295 -24.85 31.86 23.14
C HIS A 295 -25.49 32.29 24.49
N PRO A 296 -26.12 31.37 25.25
CA PRO A 296 -26.87 31.71 26.47
C PRO A 296 -26.05 32.46 27.53
N GLU A 297 -24.76 32.15 27.62
CA GLU A 297 -23.87 32.70 28.66
C GLU A 297 -23.01 33.89 28.21
N THR A 298 -22.71 34.02 26.91
CA THR A 298 -21.73 35.02 26.42
C THR A 298 -22.34 36.06 25.50
N GLY A 299 -23.57 35.86 25.03
CA GLY A 299 -24.28 36.80 24.15
C GLY A 299 -23.71 36.93 22.73
N HIS A 300 -22.61 36.24 22.42
CA HIS A 300 -22.03 36.20 21.08
C HIS A 300 -22.88 35.36 20.13
N ALA A 301 -22.94 35.76 18.86
CA ALA A 301 -23.59 34.99 17.80
C ALA A 301 -22.95 33.61 17.69
N MET A 302 -23.76 32.55 17.69
CA MET A 302 -23.24 31.19 17.54
C MET A 302 -22.60 31.01 16.15
N ARG A 303 -21.46 30.31 16.09
CA ARG A 303 -20.87 29.93 14.82
C ARG A 303 -21.69 28.80 14.20
N PRO A 304 -21.93 28.83 12.87
CA PRO A 304 -22.60 27.72 12.21
C PRO A 304 -21.78 26.44 12.34
N ASN A 305 -22.44 25.34 12.73
CA ASN A 305 -21.86 24.01 12.81
C ASN A 305 -22.36 23.18 11.62
N PRO A 306 -21.47 22.60 10.79
CA PRO A 306 -21.85 21.70 9.70
C PRO A 306 -22.75 20.53 10.09
N PHE A 307 -22.74 20.11 11.37
CA PHE A 307 -23.54 19.00 11.89
C PHE A 307 -24.87 19.43 12.53
N ASP A 308 -24.92 20.62 13.14
CA ASP A 308 -26.01 20.96 14.07
C ASP A 308 -26.80 22.22 13.64
N ASN A 309 -26.12 23.23 13.07
CA ASN A 309 -26.70 24.55 12.78
C ASN A 309 -26.07 25.16 11.52
N GLN A 310 -26.57 24.80 10.34
CA GLN A 310 -26.19 25.46 9.09
C GLN A 310 -27.12 26.65 8.83
N PHE A 311 -26.69 27.84 9.26
CA PHE A 311 -27.29 29.08 8.78
C PHE A 311 -26.24 29.97 8.14
N ILE A 312 -26.62 30.67 7.07
CA ILE A 312 -25.78 31.67 6.42
C ILE A 312 -26.27 33.04 6.89
N LYS A 313 -25.38 33.78 7.54
CA LYS A 313 -25.66 35.14 8.01
C LYS A 313 -25.71 36.09 6.82
N ILE A 314 -26.83 36.77 6.66
CA ILE A 314 -27.01 37.88 5.71
C ILE A 314 -27.01 39.21 6.48
N GLY A 315 -26.39 40.23 5.90
CA GLY A 315 -26.41 41.58 6.48
C GLY A 315 -27.83 42.13 6.52
N SER A 316 -28.24 42.74 7.62
CA SER A 316 -29.57 43.33 7.77
C SER A 316 -29.74 44.54 6.84
N SER A 317 -30.94 44.67 6.25
CA SER A 317 -31.25 45.78 5.36
C SER A 317 -31.65 47.01 6.18
N MET A 318 -30.95 48.14 6.05
CA MET A 318 -31.30 49.40 6.75
C MET A 318 -32.51 50.13 6.14
N LYS A 319 -33.39 49.44 5.40
CA LYS A 319 -34.58 50.05 4.77
C LYS A 319 -35.80 49.90 5.70
N GLU A 320 -36.50 51.00 5.94
CA GLU A 320 -37.68 51.10 6.84
C GLU A 320 -38.84 50.13 6.54
N ASP A 321 -38.88 49.52 5.34
CA ASP A 321 -39.93 48.56 4.91
C ASP A 321 -39.38 47.18 4.53
N SER A 322 -38.14 46.85 4.92
CA SER A 322 -37.57 45.53 4.61
C SER A 322 -38.15 44.44 5.51
N LYS A 323 -38.79 43.44 4.90
CA LYS A 323 -39.15 42.19 5.59
C LYS A 323 -37.92 41.29 5.60
N ASP A 324 -37.19 41.31 6.70
CA ASP A 324 -36.13 40.34 6.98
C ASP A 324 -36.74 38.94 7.11
N GLN A 325 -36.81 38.22 5.98
CA GLN A 325 -37.34 36.86 5.89
C GLN A 325 -36.22 35.84 5.91
N ILE A 326 -36.51 34.68 6.51
CA ILE A 326 -35.61 33.53 6.48
C ILE A 326 -35.80 32.85 5.12
N ASP A 327 -34.81 32.98 4.23
CA ASP A 327 -34.79 32.25 2.98
C ASP A 327 -34.22 30.85 3.19
N GLN A 328 -34.95 29.83 2.75
CA GLN A 328 -34.48 28.45 2.73
C GLN A 328 -34.06 28.09 1.31
N ILE A 329 -32.76 27.90 1.11
CA ILE A 329 -32.22 27.43 -0.17
C ILE A 329 -31.66 26.03 0.04
N GLN A 330 -32.16 25.09 -0.74
CA GLN A 330 -31.59 23.77 -0.86
C GLN A 330 -30.87 23.67 -2.21
N ALA A 331 -29.58 23.36 -2.19
CA ALA A 331 -28.85 23.10 -3.43
C ALA A 331 -29.33 21.79 -4.05
N ASN A 332 -29.55 21.79 -5.37
CA ASN A 332 -29.84 20.56 -6.09
C ASN A 332 -28.56 19.71 -6.16
N ILE A 333 -28.56 18.53 -5.55
CA ILE A 333 -27.43 17.60 -5.60
C ILE A 333 -27.57 16.76 -6.87
N ASN A 334 -26.54 16.76 -7.72
CA ASN A 334 -26.51 15.91 -8.91
C ASN A 334 -26.12 14.46 -8.55
N TYR A 335 -27.07 13.71 -7.97
CA TYR A 335 -26.86 12.34 -7.52
C TYR A 335 -26.40 11.40 -8.64
N GLU A 336 -26.92 11.57 -9.85
CA GLU A 336 -26.58 10.70 -11.00
C GLU A 336 -25.09 10.84 -11.36
N ALA A 337 -24.56 12.07 -11.41
CA ALA A 337 -23.15 12.30 -11.68
C ALA A 337 -22.23 11.68 -10.63
N PHE A 338 -22.62 11.70 -9.34
CA PHE A 338 -21.84 11.07 -8.28
C PHE A 338 -21.84 9.54 -8.40
N VAL A 339 -22.99 8.94 -8.67
CA VAL A 339 -23.10 7.48 -8.87
C VAL A 339 -22.26 7.03 -10.07
N GLU A 340 -22.32 7.76 -11.18
CA GLU A 340 -21.53 7.47 -12.38
C GLU A 340 -20.03 7.66 -12.14
N SER A 341 -19.63 8.73 -11.45
CA SER A 341 -18.23 8.97 -11.09
C SER A 341 -17.69 7.86 -10.18
N TYR A 342 -18.47 7.43 -9.18
CA TYR A 342 -18.13 6.32 -8.30
C TYR A 342 -17.96 5.01 -9.09
N ALA A 343 -18.92 4.66 -9.95
CA ALA A 343 -18.85 3.43 -10.73
C ALA A 343 -17.61 3.41 -11.66
N ASN A 344 -17.35 4.50 -12.37
CA ASN A 344 -16.21 4.60 -13.28
C ASN A 344 -14.86 4.55 -12.55
N THR A 345 -14.72 5.25 -11.42
CA THR A 345 -13.47 5.22 -10.64
C THR A 345 -13.25 3.87 -9.96
N LEU A 346 -14.30 3.23 -9.49
CA LEU A 346 -14.24 1.86 -8.97
C LEU A 346 -13.79 0.87 -10.07
N ASP A 347 -14.36 0.94 -11.27
CA ASP A 347 -13.92 0.10 -12.39
C ASP A 347 -12.43 0.31 -12.72
N MET A 348 -11.93 1.56 -12.68
CA MET A 348 -10.50 1.85 -12.86
C MET A 348 -9.62 1.21 -11.78
N CYS A 349 -10.08 1.16 -10.53
CA CYS A 349 -9.38 0.48 -9.45
C CYS A 349 -9.29 -1.03 -9.71
N LEU A 350 -10.39 -1.65 -10.12
CA LEU A 350 -10.52 -3.11 -10.28
C LEU A 350 -9.95 -3.65 -11.59
N GLN A 351 -9.85 -2.80 -12.62
CA GLN A 351 -9.44 -3.21 -13.97
C GLN A 351 -8.11 -3.97 -13.97
N GLY A 352 -8.13 -5.20 -14.49
CA GLY A 352 -6.95 -6.06 -14.61
C GLY A 352 -6.53 -6.76 -13.32
N ILE A 353 -7.33 -6.65 -12.27
CA ILE A 353 -7.10 -7.30 -10.97
C ILE A 353 -8.20 -8.31 -10.67
N ILE A 354 -9.44 -7.84 -10.54
CA ILE A 354 -10.57 -8.66 -10.08
C ILE A 354 -11.88 -8.11 -10.65
N SER A 355 -12.89 -8.97 -10.84
CA SER A 355 -14.22 -8.52 -11.28
C SER A 355 -14.94 -7.85 -10.09
N PRO A 356 -15.73 -6.79 -10.30
CA PRO A 356 -16.56 -6.21 -9.24
C PRO A 356 -17.49 -7.23 -8.59
N SER A 357 -18.01 -8.18 -9.37
CA SER A 357 -18.91 -9.24 -8.89
C SER A 357 -18.21 -10.23 -7.96
N THR A 358 -16.91 -10.47 -8.13
CA THR A 358 -16.13 -11.29 -7.20
C THR A 358 -16.03 -10.63 -5.81
N LEU A 359 -16.08 -9.29 -5.73
CA LEU A 359 -16.17 -8.54 -4.48
C LEU A 359 -17.62 -8.43 -3.96
N GLY A 360 -18.59 -9.03 -4.65
CA GLY A 360 -20.02 -8.89 -4.32
C GLY A 360 -20.62 -7.53 -4.71
N ILE A 361 -19.88 -6.72 -5.47
CA ILE A 361 -20.33 -5.39 -5.91
C ILE A 361 -21.13 -5.51 -7.21
N ASP A 362 -22.30 -4.89 -7.22
CA ASP A 362 -23.17 -4.83 -8.40
C ASP A 362 -23.21 -3.42 -9.00
N LEU A 363 -22.44 -3.22 -10.07
CA LEU A 363 -22.37 -1.94 -10.78
C LEU A 363 -23.34 -1.84 -11.96
N LYS A 364 -23.98 -2.94 -12.36
CA LYS A 364 -24.84 -2.98 -13.53
C LYS A 364 -26.26 -3.38 -13.13
N LYS A 365 -27.24 -2.54 -13.46
CA LYS A 365 -28.68 -2.91 -13.49
C LYS A 365 -29.03 -3.95 -14.57
N THR A 366 -28.09 -4.81 -14.96
CA THR A 366 -28.29 -5.89 -15.93
C THR A 366 -27.89 -7.20 -15.29
N ASP A 367 -28.90 -7.90 -14.77
CA ASP A 367 -28.81 -9.29 -14.32
C ASP A 367 -28.29 -10.15 -15.46
N ASN A 368 -27.06 -10.62 -15.34
CA ASN A 368 -26.51 -11.66 -16.20
C ASN A 368 -26.22 -12.90 -15.32
N ALA A 369 -26.66 -14.08 -15.77
CA ALA A 369 -26.65 -15.32 -14.98
C ALA A 369 -25.25 -15.79 -14.52
N GLU A 370 -24.19 -15.18 -15.04
CA GLU A 370 -22.80 -15.44 -14.68
C GLU A 370 -22.36 -14.56 -13.48
N ALA A 371 -22.76 -13.29 -13.45
CA ALA A 371 -22.54 -12.39 -12.31
C ALA A 371 -23.30 -12.87 -11.06
N GLN A 372 -24.47 -13.49 -11.25
CA GLN A 372 -25.24 -14.08 -10.15
C GLN A 372 -24.57 -15.35 -9.59
N ARG A 373 -23.91 -16.15 -10.43
CA ARG A 373 -23.10 -17.31 -10.00
C ARG A 373 -21.81 -16.89 -9.29
N GLU A 374 -21.15 -15.82 -9.74
CA GLU A 374 -20.00 -15.25 -9.00
C GLU A 374 -20.44 -14.72 -7.63
N LYS A 375 -21.59 -14.03 -7.55
CA LYS A 375 -22.17 -13.58 -6.26
C LYS A 375 -22.47 -14.74 -5.31
N GLU A 376 -23.12 -15.80 -5.78
CA GLU A 376 -23.40 -16.99 -4.96
C GLU A 376 -22.11 -17.62 -4.41
N LYS A 377 -21.05 -17.69 -5.24
CA LYS A 377 -19.73 -18.16 -4.80
C LYS A 377 -19.10 -17.24 -3.76
N THR A 378 -19.04 -15.93 -3.98
CA THR A 378 -18.49 -14.97 -3.00
C THR A 378 -19.22 -15.04 -1.65
N THR A 379 -20.55 -15.23 -1.68
CA THR A 379 -21.36 -15.38 -0.45
C THR A 379 -21.03 -16.67 0.31
N LEU A 380 -20.67 -17.74 -0.40
CA LEU A 380 -20.20 -19.00 0.21
C LEU A 380 -18.84 -18.83 0.89
N TYR A 381 -17.88 -18.13 0.26
CA TYR A 381 -16.57 -17.85 0.87
C TYR A 381 -16.65 -16.97 2.13
N THR A 382 -17.63 -16.07 2.21
CA THR A 382 -17.78 -15.13 3.35
C THR A 382 -18.54 -15.76 4.54
N ARG A 383 -19.03 -17.01 4.38
CA ARG A 383 -19.71 -17.79 5.43
C ARG A 383 -18.86 -18.90 6.06
N GLY A 384 -17.59 -19.02 5.65
CA GLY A 384 -16.61 -19.98 6.20
C GLY A 384 -16.01 -19.50 7.50
#